data_AF-A0A8J7ENX2-F1
#
_entry.id   AF-A0A8J7ENX2-F1
#
_cell.length_a   1.000
_cell.length_b   1.000
_cell.length_c   1.000
_cell.angle_alpha   90.00
_cell.angle_beta   90.00
_cell.angle_gamma   90.00
#
_symmetry.space_group_name_H-M   'P 1'
#
loop_
_entity.id
_entity.type
_entity.pdbx_description
1 polymer ?
#
loop_
_entity_poly.entity_id
_entity_poly.type
_entity_poly.pdbx_seq_one_letter_code
_entity_poly.pdbx_strand_id
1 'polypeptide(L)' 'MGGKTDLDRVTTYIPPEWKQELEAWADAEERSISWLVSKLIANALQERREQVIPAETKNLLKPSSSSTKTR' A
#
# COMPACT_ATOMS: atom_id res chain seq x y z
N MET A 1 29.45 -9.07 0.64
CA MET A 1 28.20 -9.46 1.34
C MET A 1 27.01 -9.10 0.45
N GLY A 2 26.72 -9.94 -0.55
CA GLY A 2 25.67 -9.71 -1.54
C GLY A 2 24.40 -10.47 -1.16
N GLY A 3 23.57 -9.86 -0.32
CA GLY A 3 22.20 -10.35 -0.12
C GLY A 3 21.39 -10.02 -1.36
N LYS A 4 21.18 -11.01 -2.24
CA LYS A 4 20.23 -10.88 -3.34
C LYS A 4 18.85 -10.72 -2.71
N THR A 5 18.33 -9.49 -2.73
CA THR A 5 16.91 -9.24 -2.50
C THR A 5 16.15 -10.01 -3.59
N ASP A 6 15.31 -10.96 -3.18
CA ASP A 6 14.47 -11.77 -4.06
C ASP A 6 13.27 -10.92 -4.50
N LEU A 7 13.54 -9.99 -5.42
CA LEU A 7 12.56 -9.02 -5.92
C LEU A 7 12.47 -9.14 -7.44
N ASP A 8 11.26 -9.31 -7.93
CA ASP A 8 10.96 -9.28 -9.36
C ASP A 8 10.93 -7.84 -9.88
N ARG A 9 11.36 -7.67 -11.14
CA ARG A 9 11.33 -6.38 -11.84
C ARG A 9 10.05 -6.24 -12.65
N VAL A 10 9.38 -5.10 -12.51
CA VAL A 10 8.31 -4.66 -13.41
C VAL A 10 8.80 -3.48 -14.25
N THR A 11 8.50 -3.47 -15.55
CA THR A 11 8.84 -2.38 -16.47
C THR A 11 7.60 -1.92 -17.22
N THR A 12 7.42 -0.60 -17.31
CA THR A 12 6.35 0.02 -18.09
C THR A 12 6.85 1.33 -18.70
N TYR A 13 6.14 1.82 -19.71
CA TYR A 13 6.36 3.16 -20.26
C TYR A 13 5.45 4.16 -19.57
N ILE A 14 6.00 5.33 -19.26
CA ILE A 14 5.26 6.48 -18.72
C ILE A 14 5.59 7.72 -19.55
N PRO A 15 4.71 8.73 -19.56
CA PRO A 15 5.03 10.02 -20.16
C PRO A 15 6.32 10.62 -19.56
N PRO A 16 7.15 11.31 -20.37
CA PRO A 16 8.42 11.86 -19.91
C PRO A 16 8.27 12.88 -18.77
N GLU A 17 7.18 13.66 -18.79
CA GLU A 17 6.86 14.62 -17.74
C GLU A 17 6.64 13.95 -16.38
N TRP A 18 5.97 12.79 -16.34
CA TRP A 18 5.77 12.05 -15.09
C TRP A 18 7.08 11.51 -14.55
N LYS A 19 7.99 11.09 -15.42
CA LYS A 19 9.32 10.65 -15.00
C LYS A 19 10.08 11.80 -14.34
N GLN A 20 10.06 13.00 -14.94
CA GLN A 20 10.73 14.18 -14.39
C GLN A 20 10.15 14.58 -13.02
N GLU A 21 8.83 14.54 -12.88
CA GLU A 21 8.17 14.82 -11.59
C GLU A 21 8.57 13.79 -10.51
N LEU A 22 8.61 12.51 -10.85
CA LEU A 22 9.05 11.44 -9.93
C LEU A 22 10.53 11.57 -9.55
N GLU A 23 11.40 11.97 -10.48
CA GLU A 23 12.82 12.22 -10.21
C GLU A 23 12.98 13.41 -9.25
N ALA A 24 12.32 14.53 -9.52
CA ALA A 24 12.36 15.71 -8.65
C ALA A 24 11.81 15.42 -7.25
N TRP A 25 10.75 14.61 -7.14
CA TRP A 25 10.21 14.19 -5.85
C TRP A 25 11.21 13.29 -5.10
N ALA A 26 11.79 12.30 -5.77
CA ALA A 26 12.77 11.41 -5.14
C ALA A 26 14.00 12.20 -4.64
N ASP A 27 14.47 13.18 -5.41
CA ASP A 27 15.57 14.07 -5.02
C ASP A 27 15.22 14.89 -3.78
N ALA A 28 14.01 15.48 -3.73
CA ALA A 28 13.55 16.26 -2.58
C ALA A 28 13.44 15.45 -1.29
N GLU A 29 13.21 14.14 -1.38
CA GLU A 29 13.17 13.22 -0.23
C GLU A 29 14.53 12.56 0.07
N GLU A 30 15.59 12.88 -0.68
CA GLU A 30 16.90 12.21 -0.61
C GLU A 30 16.79 10.68 -0.80
N ARG A 31 15.95 10.25 -1.73
CA ARG A 31 15.67 8.84 -2.03
C ARG A 31 15.93 8.53 -3.51
N SER A 32 16.02 7.23 -3.81
CA SER A 32 16.08 6.79 -5.21
C SER A 32 14.68 6.72 -5.82
N ILE A 33 14.57 6.97 -7.13
CA ILE A 33 13.31 6.82 -7.86
C ILE A 33 12.69 5.42 -7.68
N SER A 34 13.52 4.38 -7.66
CA SER A 34 13.07 3.00 -7.44
C SER A 34 12.43 2.83 -6.06
N TRP A 35 12.97 3.50 -5.03
CA TRP A 35 12.38 3.47 -3.68
C TRP A 35 11.04 4.20 -3.67
N LEU A 36 10.97 5.41 -4.24
CA LEU A 36 9.74 6.20 -4.29
C LEU A 36 8.62 5.44 -5.01
N VAL A 37 8.91 4.93 -6.21
CA VAL A 37 7.94 4.14 -7.00
C VAL A 37 7.51 2.88 -6.23
N SER A 38 8.42 2.21 -5.53
CA SER A 38 8.06 1.05 -4.70
C SER A 38 7.08 1.41 -3.58
N LYS A 39 7.22 2.59 -2.97
CA LYS A 39 6.32 3.09 -1.92
C LYS A 39 4.95 3.47 -2.47
N LEU A 40 4.91 4.18 -3.59
CA LEU A 40 3.66 4.53 -4.26
C LEU A 40 2.86 3.27 -4.65
N ILE A 41 3.53 2.27 -5.22
CA ILE A 41 2.89 0.98 -5.56
C ILE A 41 2.40 0.25 -4.31
N ALA A 42 3.22 0.20 -3.25
CA ALA A 42 2.83 -0.46 -2.00
C ALA A 42 1.57 0.17 -1.39
N ASN A 43 1.50 1.50 -1.36
CA ASN A 43 0.35 2.25 -0.83
C ASN A 43 -0.91 1.97 -1.68
N ALA A 44 -0.81 2.06 -3.01
CA ALA A 44 -1.94 1.77 -3.90
C ALA A 44 -2.44 0.33 -3.77
N LEU A 45 -1.54 -0.65 -3.58
CA LEU A 45 -1.91 -2.03 -3.33
C LEU A 45 -2.59 -2.23 -1.97
N GLN A 46 -2.15 -1.49 -0.95
CA GLN A 46 -2.80 -1.51 0.37
C GLN A 46 -4.22 -0.94 0.29
N GLU A 47 -4.38 0.24 -0.32
CA GLU A 47 -5.69 0.89 -0.52
C GLU A 47 -6.65 -0.04 -1.30
N ARG A 48 -6.15 -0.67 -2.36
CA ARG A 48 -6.92 -1.66 -3.12
C ARG A 48 -7.38 -2.83 -2.24
N ARG A 49 -6.51 -3.36 -1.38
CA ARG A 49 -6.88 -4.45 -0.46
C ARG A 49 -7.97 -3.99 0.51
N GLU A 50 -7.84 -2.79 1.06
CA GLU A 50 -8.81 -2.23 2.01
C GLU A 50 -10.18 -1.98 1.38
N GLN A 51 -10.23 -1.55 0.12
CA GLN A 51 -11.48 -1.37 -0.64
C GLN A 51 -12.14 -2.70 -1.05
N VAL A 52 -11.34 -3.76 -1.23
CA VAL A 52 -11.82 -5.10 -1.63
C VAL A 52 -12.27 -5.94 -0.43
N ILE A 53 -12.01 -5.53 0.82
CA ILE A 53 -12.65 -6.15 1.98
C ILE A 53 -14.15 -5.84 1.90
N PRO A 54 -15.02 -6.84 1.67
CA PRO A 54 -16.46 -6.60 1.58
C PRO A 54 -16.92 -5.98 2.90
N ALA A 55 -17.80 -4.97 2.81
CA ALA A 55 -18.46 -4.36 3.96
C ALA A 55 -19.21 -5.38 4.87
N GLU A 56 -19.33 -6.63 4.47
CA GLU A 56 -19.97 -7.72 5.22
C GLU A 56 -19.18 -8.22 6.45
N THR A 57 -17.85 -8.04 6.53
CA THR A 57 -17.10 -8.48 7.73
C THR A 57 -17.05 -7.46 8.86
N LYS A 58 -17.45 -6.20 8.64
CA LYS A 58 -17.52 -5.19 9.72
C LYS A 58 -18.68 -5.42 10.70
N ASN A 59 -19.66 -6.25 10.36
CA ASN A 59 -20.80 -6.57 11.23
C ASN A 59 -20.62 -7.84 12.10
N LEU A 60 -19.53 -8.60 11.94
CA LEU A 60 -19.29 -9.83 12.72
C LEU A 60 -18.38 -9.63 13.95
N LEU A 61 -17.79 -8.44 14.14
CA LEU A 61 -17.14 -8.04 15.39
C LEU A 61 -17.94 -6.95 16.11
N LYS A 62 -19.18 -7.26 16.46
CA LYS A 62 -19.81 -6.64 17.64
C LYS A 62 -20.16 -7.77 18.60
N PRO A 63 -19.47 -7.91 19.75
CA PRO A 63 -19.99 -8.78 20.78
C PRO A 63 -21.37 -8.24 21.17
N SER A 64 -22.37 -9.09 20.94
CA SER A 64 -23.70 -9.02 21.49
C SER A 64 -23.60 -9.00 23.03
N SER A 65 -23.36 -7.83 23.61
CA SER A 65 -23.53 -7.59 25.04
C SER A 65 -25.03 -7.46 25.34
N SER A 66 -25.72 -8.59 25.29
CA SER A 66 -27.08 -8.70 25.81
C SER A 66 -27.19 -9.99 26.62
N SER A 67 -26.98 -9.88 27.94
CA SER A 67 -27.76 -10.70 28.86
C SER A 67 -27.83 -10.04 30.24
N THR A 68 -28.95 -9.38 30.46
CA THR A 68 -29.52 -9.06 31.77
C THR A 68 -30.15 -10.33 32.35
N LYS A 69 -29.76 -10.79 33.54
CA LYS A 69 -30.60 -11.44 34.58
C LYS A 69 -29.72 -11.92 35.76
N THR A 70 -29.75 -11.28 36.93
CA THR A 70 -30.64 -11.56 38.10
C THR A 70 -30.63 -13.02 38.56
N ARG A 71 -29.90 -13.31 39.65
CA ARG A 71 -30.41 -14.07 40.80
C ARG A 71 -29.54 -13.82 42.03
#